data_AF-A0A8H6GDZ0-F1
#
_entry.id   AF-A0A8H6GDZ0-F1
#
_cell.length_a   1.000
_cell.length_b   1.000
_cell.length_c   1.000
_cell.angle_alpha   90.00
_cell.angle_beta   90.00
_cell.angle_gamma   90.00
#
_symmetry.space_group_name_H-M   'P 1'
#
loop_
_entity.id
_entity.type
_entity.pdbx_description
1 polymer ?
#
loop_
_entity_poly.entity_id
_entity_poly.type
_entity_poly.pdbx_seq_one_letter_code
_entity_poly.pdbx_strand_id
1 'polypeptide(L)'
;MPRSRLRWKYTEEDMAEAILDVTDNGFSPPQAAQRRGVPRSTLIDRLNGRGAVKEQVHPYRRLSKSQEDRLAFWILRQESLGYAPSHSQIRACVMGLLRQQGEHPDLGRNWVTKFINRRADLKTKIGRRQEAKRFDSFTPRAVHWYFDIREGQYGWIKPENTVNVDEGGIMTGFGKNSPLFPVNA
;
A
#
# COMPACT_ATOMS: atom_id res chain seq x y z
N MET A 1 -34.97 -16.55 21.44
CA MET A 1 -33.70 -17.27 21.70
C MET A 1 -32.74 -17.04 20.54
N PRO A 2 -31.60 -16.34 20.70
CA PRO A 2 -30.60 -16.28 19.65
C PRO A 2 -29.93 -17.65 19.55
N ARG A 3 -30.08 -18.35 18.42
CA ARG A 3 -29.37 -19.62 18.17
C ARG A 3 -27.86 -19.35 18.16
N SER A 4 -27.13 -19.91 19.12
CA SER A 4 -25.66 -19.94 19.07
C SER A 4 -25.25 -20.66 17.79
N ARG A 5 -24.73 -19.92 16.81
CA ARG A 5 -24.18 -20.53 15.60
C ARG A 5 -23.00 -21.40 16.04
N LEU A 6 -23.11 -22.72 15.89
CA LEU A 6 -21.96 -23.60 16.04
C LEU A 6 -20.85 -23.02 15.14
N ARG A 7 -19.73 -22.66 15.75
CA ARG A 7 -18.58 -22.16 15.01
C ARG A 7 -17.89 -23.37 14.39
N TRP A 8 -18.28 -23.70 13.17
CA TRP A 8 -17.62 -24.72 12.37
C TRP A 8 -16.13 -24.39 12.28
N LYS A 9 -15.29 -25.38 12.61
CA LYS A 9 -13.84 -25.30 12.44
C LYS A 9 -13.50 -26.04 11.14
N TYR A 10 -13.27 -25.30 10.07
CA TYR A 10 -12.78 -25.81 8.79
C TYR A 10 -11.75 -24.84 8.23
N THR A 11 -10.86 -25.35 7.38
CA THR A 11 -9.81 -24.59 6.69
C THR A 11 -10.24 -24.18 5.28
N GLU A 12 -9.54 -23.24 4.64
CA GLU A 12 -9.86 -22.89 3.23
C GLU A 12 -9.50 -24.05 2.29
N GLU A 13 -8.51 -24.85 2.68
CA GLU A 13 -8.12 -26.09 2.01
C GLU A 13 -9.26 -27.11 2.04
N ASP A 14 -9.91 -27.33 3.20
CA ASP A 14 -11.09 -28.21 3.31
C ASP A 14 -12.24 -27.75 2.39
N MET A 15 -12.40 -26.43 2.24
CA MET A 15 -13.41 -25.84 1.37
C MET A 15 -13.06 -26.01 -0.12
N ALA A 16 -11.79 -25.83 -0.50
CA ALA A 16 -11.33 -26.05 -1.87
C ALA A 16 -11.51 -27.52 -2.29
N GLU A 17 -11.12 -28.45 -1.42
CA GLU A 17 -11.32 -29.88 -1.61
C GLU A 17 -12.81 -30.26 -1.72
N ALA A 18 -13.68 -29.60 -0.95
CA ALA A 18 -15.13 -29.82 -1.04
C ALA A 18 -15.72 -29.28 -2.35
N ILE A 19 -15.16 -28.21 -2.93
CA ILE A 19 -15.57 -27.70 -4.24
C ILE A 19 -15.15 -28.67 -5.33
N LEU A 20 -13.89 -29.15 -5.31
CA LEU A 20 -13.38 -30.16 -6.24
C LEU A 20 -14.21 -31.45 -6.18
N ASP A 21 -14.65 -31.85 -4.99
CA ASP A 21 -15.53 -33.00 -4.83
C ASP A 21 -16.85 -32.86 -5.61
N VAL A 22 -17.39 -31.65 -5.69
CA VAL A 22 -18.63 -31.37 -6.41
C VAL A 22 -18.39 -31.21 -7.91
N THR A 23 -17.31 -30.54 -8.32
CA THR A 23 -17.06 -30.21 -9.74
C THR A 23 -16.44 -31.35 -10.52
N ASP A 24 -15.47 -32.05 -9.92
CA ASP A 24 -14.59 -32.98 -10.63
C ASP A 24 -14.88 -34.43 -10.24
N ASN A 25 -15.18 -34.67 -8.96
CA ASN A 25 -15.47 -36.02 -8.45
C ASN A 25 -16.97 -36.38 -8.47
N GLY A 26 -17.84 -35.47 -8.92
CA GLY A 26 -19.27 -35.74 -9.13
C GLY A 26 -20.09 -35.97 -7.85
N PHE A 27 -19.56 -35.62 -6.67
CA PHE A 27 -20.32 -35.74 -5.42
C PHE A 27 -21.42 -34.68 -5.35
N SER A 28 -22.54 -35.05 -4.71
CA SER A 28 -23.55 -34.06 -4.37
C SER A 28 -23.03 -33.08 -3.31
N PRO A 29 -23.45 -31.80 -3.31
CA PRO A 29 -23.01 -30.83 -2.29
C PRO A 29 -23.21 -31.27 -0.83
N PRO A 30 -24.29 -32.00 -0.45
CA PRO A 30 -24.40 -32.57 0.89
C PRO A 30 -23.32 -33.61 1.22
N GLN A 31 -23.01 -34.50 0.28
CA GLN A 31 -22.00 -35.55 0.46
C GLN A 31 -20.59 -34.96 0.57
N ALA A 32 -20.24 -34.04 -0.33
CA ALA A 32 -18.96 -33.33 -0.29
C ALA A 32 -18.78 -32.56 1.03
N ALA A 33 -19.83 -31.85 1.47
CA ALA A 33 -19.81 -31.11 2.73
C ALA A 33 -19.58 -32.02 3.95
N GLN A 34 -20.27 -33.16 4.01
CA GLN A 34 -20.10 -34.13 5.09
C GLN A 34 -18.71 -34.76 5.08
N ARG A 35 -18.22 -35.14 3.90
CA ARG A 35 -16.92 -35.81 3.72
C ARG A 35 -15.74 -34.94 4.14
N ARG A 36 -15.82 -33.64 3.87
CA ARG A 36 -14.78 -32.65 4.19
C ARG A 36 -15.04 -31.88 5.48
N GLY A 37 -16.12 -32.18 6.20
CA GLY A 37 -16.45 -31.51 7.47
C GLY A 37 -16.78 -30.03 7.33
N VAL A 38 -17.17 -29.56 6.14
CA VAL A 38 -17.50 -28.16 5.87
C VAL A 38 -19.01 -27.90 5.98
N PRO A 39 -19.45 -26.68 6.35
CA PRO A 39 -20.86 -26.35 6.36
C PRO A 39 -21.43 -26.36 4.93
N ARG A 40 -22.48 -27.18 4.70
CA ARG A 40 -23.17 -27.28 3.41
C ARG A 40 -23.61 -25.92 2.86
N SER A 41 -24.15 -25.04 3.71
CA SER A 41 -24.60 -23.71 3.28
C SER A 41 -23.44 -22.87 2.74
N THR A 42 -22.27 -22.97 3.38
CA THR A 42 -21.07 -22.26 2.91
C THR A 42 -20.52 -22.84 1.63
N LEU A 43 -20.52 -24.17 1.46
CA LEU A 43 -20.12 -24.81 0.20
C LEU A 43 -21.02 -24.37 -0.96
N ILE A 44 -22.34 -24.31 -0.75
CA ILE A 44 -23.29 -23.81 -1.75
C ILE A 44 -23.03 -22.33 -2.09
N ASP A 45 -22.77 -21.50 -1.08
CA ASP A 45 -22.39 -20.10 -1.30
C ASP A 45 -21.12 -19.98 -2.16
N ARG A 46 -20.09 -20.81 -1.91
CA ARG A 46 -18.85 -20.85 -2.70
C ARG A 46 -19.09 -21.27 -4.15
N LEU A 47 -19.88 -22.32 -4.36
CA LEU A 47 -20.24 -22.80 -5.70
C LEU A 47 -21.03 -21.74 -6.50
N ASN A 48 -21.79 -20.90 -5.81
CA ASN A 48 -22.50 -19.74 -6.39
C ASN A 48 -21.61 -18.50 -6.55
N GLY A 49 -20.29 -18.62 -6.38
CA GLY A 49 -19.32 -17.55 -6.62
C GLY A 49 -19.06 -16.60 -5.45
N ARG A 50 -19.59 -16.84 -4.24
CA ARG A 50 -19.20 -16.06 -3.06
C ARG A 50 -17.81 -16.51 -2.59
N GLY A 51 -16.85 -15.59 -2.52
CA GLY A 51 -15.52 -15.87 -1.98
C GLY A 51 -15.49 -16.06 -0.45
N ALA A 52 -14.32 -16.35 0.11
CA ALA A 52 -14.14 -16.47 1.55
C ALA A 52 -14.54 -15.18 2.28
N VAL A 53 -15.13 -15.27 3.47
CA VAL A 53 -15.53 -14.08 4.24
C VAL A 53 -14.35 -13.14 4.49
N LYS A 54 -13.13 -13.67 4.64
CA LYS A 54 -11.90 -12.89 4.81
C LYS A 54 -11.45 -12.17 3.52
N GLU A 55 -11.86 -12.68 2.37
CA GLU A 55 -11.53 -12.15 1.04
C GLU A 55 -12.64 -11.29 0.46
N GLN A 56 -13.87 -11.47 0.94
CA GLN A 56 -14.99 -10.61 0.62
C GLN A 56 -14.64 -9.17 1.03
N VAL A 57 -14.70 -8.27 0.05
CA VAL A 57 -14.53 -6.84 0.27
C VAL A 57 -15.65 -6.41 1.21
N HIS A 58 -15.29 -6.05 2.45
CA HIS A 58 -16.29 -5.52 3.38
C HIS A 58 -17.01 -4.34 2.70
N PRO A 59 -18.34 -4.18 2.89
CA PRO A 59 -19.14 -3.13 2.26
C PRO A 59 -18.62 -1.70 2.45
N TYR A 60 -17.73 -1.50 3.42
CA TYR A 60 -17.14 -0.22 3.78
C TYR A 60 -15.70 -0.01 3.26
N ARG A 61 -15.13 -0.95 2.50
CA ARG A 61 -13.82 -0.77 1.85
C ARG A 61 -14.03 -0.17 0.46
N ARG A 62 -13.58 1.09 0.31
CA ARG A 62 -13.58 1.84 -0.95
C ARG A 62 -12.60 1.30 -2.00
N LEU A 63 -11.59 0.55 -1.57
CA LEU A 63 -10.60 -0.06 -2.45
C LEU A 63 -10.65 -1.58 -2.28
N SER A 64 -10.47 -2.29 -3.39
CA SER A 64 -10.25 -3.74 -3.38
C SER A 64 -8.92 -4.07 -2.69
N LYS A 65 -8.76 -5.33 -2.26
CA LYS A 65 -7.51 -5.78 -1.61
C LYS A 65 -6.28 -5.52 -2.50
N SER A 66 -6.37 -5.81 -3.79
CA SER A 66 -5.29 -5.58 -4.76
C SER A 66 -4.98 -4.11 -5.00
N GLN A 67 -5.98 -3.22 -4.92
CA GLN A 67 -5.75 -1.77 -4.95
C GLN A 67 -5.06 -1.29 -3.67
N GLU A 68 -5.50 -1.77 -2.51
CA GLU A 68 -4.84 -1.48 -1.23
C GLU A 68 -3.39 -1.99 -1.23
N ASP A 69 -3.12 -3.17 -1.83
CA ASP A 69 -1.77 -3.74 -1.94
C ASP A 69 -0.86 -2.88 -2.83
N ARG A 70 -1.35 -2.44 -3.99
CA ARG A 70 -0.61 -1.54 -4.88
C ARG A 70 -0.35 -0.18 -4.23
N LEU A 71 -1.32 0.35 -3.49
CA LEU A 71 -1.14 1.60 -2.75
C LEU A 71 -0.08 1.44 -1.64
N ALA A 72 -0.11 0.35 -0.88
CA ALA A 72 0.90 0.06 0.14
C ALA A 72 2.30 -0.09 -0.47
N PHE A 73 2.41 -0.84 -1.57
CA PHE A 73 3.66 -0.99 -2.32
C PHE A 73 4.20 0.36 -2.79
N TRP A 74 3.35 1.23 -3.34
CA TRP A 74 3.73 2.57 -3.73
C TRP A 74 4.23 3.40 -2.53
N ILE A 75 3.54 3.36 -1.38
CA ILE A 75 3.97 4.07 -0.16
C ILE A 75 5.36 3.58 0.29
N LEU A 76 5.57 2.27 0.37
CA LEU A 76 6.85 1.69 0.77
C LEU A 76 7.97 2.02 -0.24
N ARG A 77 7.65 2.05 -1.54
CA ARG A 77 8.60 2.48 -2.57
C ARG A 77 8.99 3.95 -2.40
N GLN A 78 8.04 4.83 -2.13
CA GLN A 78 8.34 6.24 -1.84
C GLN A 78 9.24 6.35 -0.60
N GLU A 79 8.93 5.60 0.47
CA GLU A 79 9.74 5.58 1.69
C GLU A 79 11.18 5.12 1.43
N SER A 80 11.38 4.09 0.60
CA SER A 80 12.72 3.62 0.23
C SER A 80 13.56 4.65 -0.53
N LEU A 81 12.89 5.64 -1.14
CA LEU A 81 13.53 6.78 -1.81
C LEU A 81 13.73 7.98 -0.87
N GLY A 82 13.46 7.83 0.43
CA GLY A 82 13.53 8.91 1.42
C GLY A 82 12.31 9.82 1.45
N TYR A 83 11.23 9.47 0.74
CA TYR A 83 9.99 10.25 0.68
C TYR A 83 8.85 9.50 1.37
N ALA A 84 8.53 9.85 2.61
CA ALA A 84 7.33 9.31 3.26
C ALA A 84 6.10 10.17 2.87
N PRO A 85 5.12 9.65 2.10
CA PRO A 85 3.95 10.44 1.72
C PRO A 85 3.11 10.80 2.95
N SER A 86 2.69 12.05 3.03
CA SER A 86 1.77 12.52 4.08
C SER A 86 0.35 11.94 3.91
N HIS A 87 -0.44 11.97 4.98
CA HIS A 87 -1.83 11.52 4.93
C HIS A 87 -2.67 12.24 3.87
N SER A 88 -2.43 13.53 3.64
CA SER A 88 -3.13 14.30 2.61
C SER A 88 -2.75 13.87 1.20
N GLN A 89 -1.47 13.57 0.95
CA GLN A 89 -1.00 13.04 -0.34
C GLN A 89 -1.58 11.64 -0.61
N ILE A 90 -1.58 10.76 0.39
CA ILE A 90 -2.21 9.43 0.27
C ILE A 90 -3.70 9.59 -0.06
N ARG A 91 -4.40 10.48 0.64
CA ARG A 91 -5.82 10.77 0.36
C ARG A 91 -6.04 11.27 -1.07
N ALA A 92 -5.23 12.22 -1.54
CA ALA A 92 -5.33 12.77 -2.88
C ALA A 92 -5.08 11.70 -3.96
N CYS A 93 -4.08 10.82 -3.75
CA CYS A 93 -3.79 9.70 -4.63
C CYS A 93 -5.00 8.74 -4.74
N VAL A 94 -5.60 8.36 -3.61
CA VAL A 94 -6.78 7.48 -3.59
C VAL A 94 -7.99 8.15 -4.25
N MET A 95 -8.22 9.44 -4.01
CA MET A 95 -9.27 10.20 -4.69
C MET A 95 -9.07 10.21 -6.20
N GLY A 96 -7.84 10.40 -6.67
CA GLY A 96 -7.50 10.36 -8.10
C GLY A 96 -7.80 8.99 -8.71
N LEU A 97 -7.41 7.92 -8.02
CA LEU A 97 -7.68 6.55 -8.45
C LEU A 97 -9.19 6.27 -8.54
N LEU A 98 -9.98 6.68 -7.54
CA LEU A 98 -11.44 6.51 -7.57
C LEU A 98 -12.10 7.29 -8.72
N ARG A 99 -11.63 8.52 -8.99
CA ARG A 99 -12.11 9.32 -10.13
C ARG A 99 -11.85 8.64 -11.46
N GLN A 100 -10.68 8.03 -11.65
CA GLN A 100 -10.37 7.27 -12.87
C GLN A 100 -11.29 6.06 -13.07
N GLN A 101 -11.87 5.53 -12.00
CA GLN A 101 -12.82 4.43 -12.03
C GLN A 101 -14.28 4.89 -12.20
N GLY A 102 -14.52 6.20 -12.35
CA GLY A 102 -15.86 6.75 -12.45
C GLY A 102 -16.62 6.81 -11.11
N GLU A 103 -15.94 6.59 -9.98
CA GLU A 103 -16.56 6.65 -8.66
C GLU A 103 -16.51 8.04 -8.03
N HIS A 104 -17.52 8.35 -7.20
CA HIS A 104 -17.54 9.59 -6.42
C HIS A 104 -16.47 9.55 -5.31
N PRO A 105 -15.53 10.51 -5.28
CA PRO A 105 -14.31 10.44 -4.47
C PRO A 105 -14.50 10.82 -2.99
N ASP A 106 -15.63 10.50 -2.38
CA ASP A 106 -15.85 10.81 -0.96
C ASP A 106 -15.27 9.73 -0.04
N LEU A 107 -14.03 9.99 0.37
CA LEU A 107 -13.35 9.27 1.44
C LEU A 107 -13.67 9.92 2.79
N GLY A 108 -14.07 9.13 3.78
CA GLY A 108 -14.23 9.64 5.14
C GLY A 108 -12.91 10.21 5.70
N ARG A 109 -12.99 11.17 6.64
CA ARG A 109 -11.83 11.83 7.27
C ARG A 109 -10.81 10.85 7.83
N ASN A 110 -11.29 9.75 8.43
CA ASN A 110 -10.46 8.74 9.10
C ASN A 110 -10.01 7.60 8.17
N TRP A 111 -10.30 7.67 6.86
CA TRP A 111 -10.04 6.56 5.96
C TRP A 111 -8.55 6.20 5.89
N VAL A 112 -7.66 7.18 5.78
CA VAL A 112 -6.20 6.97 5.68
C VAL A 112 -5.66 6.34 6.96
N THR A 113 -6.03 6.87 8.12
CA THR A 113 -5.66 6.30 9.42
C THR A 113 -6.13 4.85 9.56
N LYS A 114 -7.38 4.57 9.17
CA LYS A 114 -7.90 3.20 9.18
C LYS A 114 -7.18 2.30 8.18
N PHE A 115 -6.78 2.80 7.01
CA PHE A 115 -6.02 2.04 6.02
C PHE A 115 -4.65 1.63 6.57
N ILE A 116 -3.91 2.58 7.15
CA ILE A 116 -2.61 2.31 7.78
C ILE A 116 -2.78 1.31 8.94
N ASN A 117 -3.75 1.53 9.83
CA ASN A 117 -3.98 0.63 10.98
C ASN A 117 -4.40 -0.80 10.60
N ARG A 118 -4.92 -1.01 9.39
CA ARG A 118 -5.27 -2.36 8.89
C ARG A 118 -4.07 -3.15 8.39
N ARG A 119 -2.91 -2.50 8.21
CA ARG A 119 -1.74 -3.04 7.52
C ARG A 119 -0.52 -3.04 8.44
N ALA A 120 -0.05 -4.22 8.82
CA ALA A 120 1.10 -4.36 9.72
C ALA A 120 2.44 -3.92 9.07
N ASP A 121 2.48 -3.94 7.74
CA ASP A 121 3.56 -3.47 6.87
C ASP A 121 3.67 -1.93 6.81
N LEU A 122 2.62 -1.20 7.19
CA LEU A 122 2.63 0.26 7.21
C LEU A 122 2.71 0.77 8.65
N LYS A 123 3.62 1.70 8.91
CA LYS A 123 3.72 2.39 10.20
C LYS A 123 3.78 3.89 9.99
N THR A 124 2.99 4.63 10.76
CA THR A 124 3.09 6.09 10.78
C THR A 124 4.41 6.49 11.42
N LYS A 125 5.26 7.18 10.67
CA LYS A 125 6.47 7.84 11.20
C LYS A 125 6.22 9.33 11.29
N ILE A 126 6.80 9.98 12.30
CA ILE A 126 6.87 11.44 12.34
C ILE A 126 7.84 11.84 11.23
N GLY A 127 7.31 12.31 10.09
CA GLY A 127 8.13 12.81 9.00
C GLY A 127 8.86 14.07 9.43
N ARG A 128 10.18 14.14 9.17
CA ARG A 128 10.88 15.43 9.14
C ARG A 128 10.40 16.16 7.88
N ARG A 129 9.81 17.34 8.06
CA ARG A 129 9.39 18.19 6.94
C ARG A 129 10.63 18.58 6.15
N GLN A 130 10.80 18.02 4.95
CA GLN A 130 11.74 18.60 3.98
C GLN A 130 11.23 19.99 3.62
N GLU A 131 12.14 20.96 3.48
CA GLU A 131 11.75 22.34 3.19
C GLU A 131 10.93 22.40 1.90
N ALA A 132 9.73 22.99 1.97
CA ALA A 132 8.80 23.11 0.84
C ALA A 132 9.46 23.74 -0.41
N LYS A 133 10.41 24.65 -0.19
CA LYS A 133 11.22 25.30 -1.23
C LYS A 133 11.96 24.33 -2.15
N ARG A 134 12.37 23.16 -1.65
CA ARG A 134 13.02 22.11 -2.46
C ARG A 134 12.05 21.43 -3.41
N PHE A 135 10.75 21.52 -3.18
CA PHE A 135 9.72 20.84 -3.97
C PHE A 135 8.93 21.81 -4.86
N ASP A 136 8.65 23.01 -4.36
CA ASP A 136 7.94 24.06 -5.14
C ASP A 136 8.70 24.45 -6.41
N SER A 137 10.02 24.25 -6.43
CA SER A 137 10.89 24.47 -7.58
C SER A 137 10.84 23.35 -8.63
N PHE A 138 10.38 22.13 -8.27
CA PHE A 138 10.23 20.99 -9.18
C PHE A 138 8.87 21.01 -9.92
N THR A 139 8.63 22.06 -10.71
CA THR A 139 7.48 22.09 -11.61
C THR A 139 7.79 21.37 -12.93
N PRO A 140 6.81 20.79 -13.64
CA PRO A 140 7.04 20.20 -14.97
C PRO A 140 7.76 21.18 -15.91
N ARG A 141 7.39 22.46 -15.87
CA ARG A 141 8.04 23.51 -16.65
C ARG A 141 9.51 23.72 -16.28
N ALA A 142 9.86 23.70 -15.00
CA ALA A 142 11.24 23.82 -14.55
C ALA A 142 12.09 22.60 -14.94
N VAL A 143 11.49 21.40 -14.88
CA VAL A 143 12.14 20.16 -15.31
C VAL A 143 12.39 20.18 -16.81
N HIS A 144 11.39 20.52 -17.63
CA HIS A 144 11.55 20.66 -19.08
C HIS A 144 12.61 21.70 -19.44
N TRP A 145 12.57 22.89 -18.81
CA TRP A 145 13.56 23.94 -19.01
C TRP A 145 15.00 23.47 -18.72
N TYR A 146 15.20 22.69 -17.65
CA TYR A 146 16.51 22.12 -17.32
C TYR A 146 17.00 21.18 -18.43
N PHE A 147 16.15 20.27 -18.91
CA PHE A 147 16.53 19.34 -19.98
C PHE A 147 16.76 20.06 -21.32
N ASP A 148 15.95 21.07 -21.64
CA ASP A 148 16.13 21.87 -22.87
C ASP A 148 17.52 22.55 -22.90
N ILE A 149 17.96 23.10 -21.76
CA ILE A 149 19.32 23.67 -21.63
C ILE A 149 20.38 22.59 -21.65
N ARG A 150 20.17 21.48 -20.92
CA ARG A 150 21.12 20.37 -20.83
C ARG A 150 21.40 19.77 -22.21
N GLU A 151 20.37 19.44 -22.98
CA GLU A 151 20.53 18.90 -24.33
C GLU A 151 21.00 19.96 -25.32
N GLY A 152 20.46 21.17 -25.24
CA GLY A 152 20.74 22.23 -26.22
C GLY A 152 22.16 22.82 -26.12
N GLN A 153 22.65 23.08 -24.91
CA GLN A 153 23.94 23.74 -24.68
C GLN A 153 25.06 22.78 -24.26
N TYR A 154 24.70 21.70 -23.56
CA TYR A 154 25.66 20.81 -22.90
C TYR A 154 25.55 19.35 -23.35
N GLY A 155 24.74 19.06 -24.39
CA GLY A 155 24.53 17.69 -24.87
C GLY A 155 25.78 17.00 -25.43
N TRP A 156 26.83 17.77 -25.72
CA TRP A 156 28.15 17.25 -26.12
C TRP A 156 28.96 16.68 -24.93
N ILE A 157 28.59 16.99 -23.70
CA ILE A 157 29.18 16.40 -22.48
C ILE A 157 28.57 15.02 -22.28
N LYS A 158 29.40 13.99 -22.40
CA LYS A 158 28.95 12.61 -22.22
C LYS A 158 28.50 12.35 -20.78
N PRO A 159 27.50 11.47 -20.55
CA PRO A 159 27.06 11.13 -19.20
C PRO A 159 28.20 10.67 -18.29
N GLU A 160 29.16 9.92 -18.84
CA GLU A 160 30.33 9.41 -18.10
C GLU A 160 31.25 10.54 -17.57
N ASN A 161 31.14 11.74 -18.14
CA ASN A 161 31.90 12.93 -17.77
C ASN A 161 31.06 13.92 -16.95
N THR A 162 29.84 13.56 -16.59
CA THR A 162 28.96 14.40 -15.76
C THR A 162 29.13 13.99 -14.30
N VAL A 163 29.71 14.89 -13.49
CA VAL A 163 29.85 14.70 -12.04
C VAL A 163 28.87 15.63 -11.31
N ASN A 164 28.25 15.13 -10.24
CA ASN A 164 27.53 15.98 -9.30
C ASN A 164 28.53 16.71 -8.41
N VAL A 165 28.25 17.99 -8.15
CA VAL A 165 28.89 18.75 -7.07
C VAL A 165 27.79 19.14 -6.11
N ASP A 166 27.32 18.18 -5.33
CA ASP A 166 26.56 18.48 -4.11
C ASP A 166 27.54 18.52 -2.93
N GLU A 167 27.48 19.59 -2.13
CA GLU A 167 28.23 19.66 -0.88
C GLU A 167 27.74 18.52 0.05
N GLY A 168 28.48 17.41 0.04
CA GLY A 168 28.60 16.55 1.20
C GLY A 168 29.28 17.35 2.29
N GLY A 169 28.49 17.94 3.18
CA GLY A 169 28.98 18.82 4.24
C GLY A 169 30.08 18.18 5.09
N ILE A 170 31.31 18.62 4.90
CA ILE A 170 32.35 18.51 5.94
C ILE A 170 32.07 19.65 6.93
N MET A 171 31.50 19.31 8.07
CA MET A 171 31.23 20.27 9.15
C MET A 171 32.55 20.58 9.89
N THR A 172 33.31 21.54 9.40
CA THR A 172 34.38 22.20 10.18
C THR A 172 33.80 23.37 10.98
N GLY A 173 33.70 23.19 12.30
CA GLY A 173 33.72 24.28 13.28
C GLY A 173 32.40 24.98 13.63
N PHE A 174 31.66 24.46 14.61
CA PHE A 174 30.89 25.30 15.54
C PHE A 174 31.24 24.91 16.98
N GLY A 175 32.34 25.49 17.48
CA GLY A 175 32.71 25.47 18.88
C GLY A 175 32.24 26.74 19.59
N LYS A 176 31.11 26.64 20.30
CA LYS A 176 30.85 27.41 21.52
C LYS A 176 30.37 26.42 22.60
N ASN A 177 31.35 25.82 23.28
CA ASN A 177 31.44 25.45 24.72
C ASN A 177 30.11 25.35 25.49
N SER A 178 29.72 24.28 26.21
CA SER A 178 30.42 23.15 26.89
C SER A 178 29.34 22.20 27.51
N PRO A 179 29.64 21.03 28.16
CA PRO A 179 30.78 20.09 28.05
C PRO A 179 30.39 18.58 27.91
N LEU A 180 31.23 17.82 27.19
CA LEU A 180 31.88 16.51 27.49
C LEU A 180 31.09 15.39 28.23
N PHE A 181 31.08 14.09 27.89
CA PHE A 181 31.97 13.18 27.13
C PHE A 181 31.17 11.97 26.56
N PRO A 182 31.65 11.30 25.50
CA PRO A 182 31.23 9.95 25.11
C PRO A 182 32.10 8.88 25.77
N VAL A 183 31.53 7.69 26.06
CA VAL A 183 32.32 6.45 26.16
C VAL A 183 31.50 5.25 25.65
N ASN A 184 32.25 4.35 25.02
CA ASN A 184 31.90 3.29 24.06
C ASN A 184 31.27 2.01 24.65
N ALA A 185 30.89 1.13 23.70
CA ALA A 185 30.59 -0.31 23.75
C ALA A 185 29.12 -0.71 23.96
#